data_AF-A0A226HVR6-F1
#
_entry.id   AF-A0A226HVR6-F1
#
_cell.length_a   1.000
_cell.length_b   1.000
_cell.length_c   1.000
_cell.angle_alpha   90.00
_cell.angle_beta   90.00
_cell.angle_gamma   90.00
#
_symmetry.space_group_name_H-M   'P 1'
#
loop_
_entity.id
_entity.type
_entity.pdbx_description
1 polymer ?
#
loop_
_entity_poly.entity_id
_entity_poly.type
_entity_poly.pdbx_seq_one_letter_code
_entity_poly.pdbx_strand_id
1 'polypeptide(L)'
;MEPNATTNEDLNLYEKAENYTKTSLELLKLKTVSSVADVVSTLTSKIAVAIVVAFFSLFLNIGISLWIGKQLGEYYYGFFIMALFYLIVAIVIHKMHHSLIKTPIGNTIVSSILKETKN
;
A
#
# COMPACT_ATOMS: atom_id res chain seq x y z
N MET A 1 -3.80 -12.15 66.89
CA MET A 1 -2.63 -12.01 65.99
C MET A 1 -2.77 -13.10 64.94
N GLU A 2 -3.33 -12.79 63.77
CA GLU A 2 -3.35 -13.69 62.61
C GLU A 2 -3.11 -12.85 61.34
N PRO A 3 -1.87 -12.76 60.83
CA PRO A 3 -1.55 -11.99 59.63
C PRO A 3 -1.08 -12.85 58.43
N ASN A 4 -1.61 -14.06 58.23
CA ASN A 4 -1.08 -14.99 57.22
C ASN A 4 -2.09 -15.49 56.15
N ALA A 5 -3.33 -14.98 56.10
CA ALA A 5 -4.31 -15.39 55.08
C ALA A 5 -4.35 -14.46 53.86
N THR A 6 -4.18 -13.14 54.06
CA THR A 6 -4.28 -12.12 53.00
C THR A 6 -3.07 -12.11 52.05
N THR A 7 -1.85 -12.37 52.56
CA THR A 7 -0.61 -12.33 51.76
C THR A 7 -0.60 -13.36 50.62
N ASN A 8 -1.18 -14.55 50.84
CA ASN A 8 -1.16 -15.67 49.88
C ASN A 8 -2.16 -15.44 48.74
N GLU A 9 -3.30 -14.83 49.07
CA GLU A 9 -4.33 -14.45 48.12
C GLU A 9 -3.74 -13.38 47.19
N ASP A 10 -3.26 -12.25 47.72
CA ASP A 10 -2.70 -11.14 46.95
C ASP A 10 -1.52 -11.57 46.04
N LEU A 11 -0.67 -12.48 46.51
CA LEU A 11 0.41 -13.10 45.72
C LEU A 11 -0.13 -13.92 44.54
N ASN A 12 -1.21 -14.67 44.74
CA ASN A 12 -1.84 -15.51 43.71
C ASN A 12 -2.53 -14.64 42.64
N LEU A 13 -3.18 -13.53 43.02
CA LEU A 13 -3.75 -12.57 42.07
C LEU A 13 -2.66 -11.86 41.25
N TYR A 14 -1.54 -11.49 41.89
CA TYR A 14 -0.38 -10.90 41.21
C TYR A 14 0.25 -11.90 40.24
N GLU A 15 0.48 -13.14 40.65
CA GLU A 15 1.04 -14.20 39.80
C GLU A 15 0.13 -14.56 38.63
N LYS A 16 -1.20 -14.54 38.84
CA LYS A 16 -2.17 -14.73 37.76
C LYS A 16 -2.13 -13.55 36.79
N ALA A 17 -2.09 -12.32 37.28
CA ALA A 17 -1.99 -11.12 36.45
C ALA A 17 -0.68 -11.07 35.66
N GLU A 18 0.44 -11.47 36.26
CA GLU A 18 1.74 -11.62 35.60
C GLU A 18 1.68 -12.70 34.50
N ASN A 19 1.07 -13.86 34.78
CA ASN A 19 0.89 -14.89 33.77
C ASN A 19 -0.03 -14.43 32.62
N TYR A 20 -1.15 -13.75 32.91
CA TYR A 20 -2.03 -13.19 31.88
C TYR A 20 -1.33 -12.15 31.01
N THR A 21 -0.53 -11.26 31.61
CA THR A 21 0.23 -10.24 30.87
C THR A 21 1.33 -10.88 30.03
N LYS A 22 2.05 -11.88 30.57
CA LYS A 22 3.06 -12.65 29.85
C LYS A 22 2.46 -13.41 28.67
N THR A 23 1.33 -14.10 28.88
CA THR A 23 0.59 -14.77 27.80
C THR A 23 0.05 -13.78 26.77
N SER A 24 -0.47 -12.62 27.19
CA SER A 24 -0.96 -11.59 26.26
C SER A 24 0.18 -11.02 25.40
N LEU A 25 1.36 -10.82 25.98
CA LEU A 25 2.57 -10.40 25.25
C LEU A 25 3.05 -11.49 24.29
N GLU A 26 3.02 -12.75 24.71
CA GLU A 26 3.43 -13.88 23.88
C GLU A 26 2.48 -14.08 22.70
N LEU A 27 1.17 -13.98 22.92
CA LEU A 27 0.15 -13.98 21.87
C LEU A 27 0.32 -12.80 20.91
N LEU A 28 0.60 -11.60 21.42
CA LEU A 28 0.85 -10.42 20.58
C LEU A 28 2.10 -10.63 19.71
N LYS A 29 3.18 -11.16 20.29
CA LYS A 29 4.41 -11.48 19.55
C LYS A 29 4.14 -12.49 18.45
N LEU A 30 3.43 -13.58 18.77
CA LEU A 30 3.12 -14.64 17.81
C LEU A 30 2.16 -14.16 16.70
N LYS A 31 1.15 -13.34 17.06
CA LYS A 31 0.21 -12.72 16.12
C LYS A 31 0.90 -11.70 15.21
N THR A 32 1.88 -10.96 15.73
CA THR A 32 2.68 -10.02 14.95
C THR A 32 3.55 -10.78 13.95
N VAL A 33 4.28 -11.82 14.41
CA VAL A 33 5.14 -12.63 13.54
C VAL A 33 4.33 -13.33 12.45
N SER A 34 3.20 -13.97 12.79
CA SER A 34 2.33 -14.63 11.82
C SER A 34 1.71 -13.64 10.83
N SER A 35 1.19 -12.50 11.29
CA SER A 35 0.61 -11.50 10.41
C SER A 35 1.66 -10.87 9.49
N VAL A 36 2.89 -10.66 9.96
CA VAL A 36 4.01 -10.22 9.11
C VAL A 36 4.39 -11.30 8.12
N ALA A 37 4.46 -12.57 8.54
CA ALA A 37 4.76 -13.69 7.65
C ALA A 37 3.71 -13.86 6.55
N ASP A 38 2.42 -13.70 6.86
CA ASP A 38 1.33 -13.77 5.88
C ASP A 38 1.38 -12.59 4.89
N VAL A 39 1.65 -11.38 5.38
CA VAL A 39 1.83 -10.19 4.53
C VAL A 39 3.04 -10.38 3.64
N VAL A 40 4.18 -10.82 4.17
CA VAL A 40 5.40 -11.06 3.38
C VAL A 40 5.15 -12.16 2.36
N SER A 41 4.54 -13.28 2.73
CA SER A 41 4.22 -14.40 1.83
C SER A 41 3.35 -13.95 0.65
N THR A 42 2.29 -13.19 0.93
CA THR A 42 1.41 -12.65 -0.11
C THR A 42 2.06 -11.56 -0.95
N LEU A 43 2.90 -10.71 -0.35
CA LEU A 43 3.67 -9.70 -1.07
C LEU A 43 4.76 -10.32 -1.93
N THR A 44 5.47 -11.36 -1.49
CA THR A 44 6.56 -11.98 -2.25
C THR A 44 6.05 -12.47 -3.60
N SER A 45 4.92 -13.16 -3.64
CA SER A 45 4.30 -13.61 -4.89
C SER A 45 3.89 -12.42 -5.77
N LYS A 46 3.22 -11.41 -5.20
CA LYS A 46 2.79 -10.21 -5.94
C LYS A 46 3.96 -9.39 -6.47
N ILE A 47 5.02 -9.22 -5.69
CA ILE A 47 6.23 -8.48 -6.05
C ILE A 47 6.97 -9.21 -7.17
N ALA A 48 7.08 -10.53 -7.10
CA ALA A 48 7.70 -11.31 -8.18
C ALA A 48 6.97 -11.06 -9.52
N VAL A 49 5.64 -11.13 -9.53
CA VAL A 49 4.85 -10.83 -10.74
C VAL A 49 5.00 -9.36 -11.15
N ALA A 50 4.95 -8.42 -10.21
CA ALA A 50 5.10 -7.00 -10.49
C ALA A 50 6.47 -6.68 -11.10
N ILE A 51 7.54 -7.31 -10.63
CA ILE A 51 8.89 -7.19 -11.18
C ILE A 51 8.92 -7.67 -12.63
N VAL A 52 8.35 -8.84 -12.92
CA VAL A 52 8.29 -9.36 -14.29
C VAL A 52 7.52 -8.41 -15.21
N VAL A 53 6.36 -7.92 -14.78
CA VAL A 53 5.55 -6.96 -15.54
C VAL A 53 6.27 -5.63 -15.73
N ALA A 54 6.99 -5.15 -14.70
CA ALA A 54 7.77 -3.92 -14.77
C ALA A 54 8.93 -4.06 -15.78
N PHE A 55 9.68 -5.16 -15.73
CA PHE A 55 10.74 -5.44 -16.71
C PHE A 55 10.17 -5.57 -18.12
N PHE A 56 9.09 -6.32 -18.30
CA PHE A 56 8.43 -6.44 -19.60
C PHE A 56 8.03 -5.07 -20.16
N SER A 57 7.39 -4.23 -19.34
CA SER A 57 6.98 -2.88 -19.73
C SER A 57 8.17 -1.97 -20.04
N LEU A 58 9.26 -2.11 -19.28
CA LEU A 58 10.51 -1.37 -19.49
C LEU A 58 11.15 -1.73 -20.83
N PHE A 59 11.33 -3.02 -21.10
CA PHE A 59 11.89 -3.50 -22.36
C PHE A 59 11.00 -3.15 -23.54
N LEU A 60 9.68 -3.20 -23.38
CA LEU A 60 8.74 -2.79 -24.41
C LEU A 60 8.91 -1.30 -24.77
N ASN A 61 9.01 -0.43 -23.76
CA ASN A 61 9.26 1.00 -23.96
C ASN A 61 10.59 1.28 -24.66
N ILE A 62 11.66 0.60 -24.22
CA ILE A 62 12.99 0.73 -24.83
C ILE A 62 12.94 0.22 -26.27
N GLY A 63 12.28 -0.90 -26.53
CA GLY A 63 12.12 -1.49 -27.85
C GLY A 63 11.36 -0.57 -28.82
N ILE A 64 10.25 0.02 -28.38
CA ILE A 64 9.49 1.00 -29.17
C ILE A 64 10.34 2.23 -29.48
N SER A 65 11.06 2.74 -28.47
CA SER A 65 11.99 3.87 -28.65
C SER A 65 13.08 3.55 -29.68
N LEU A 66 13.74 2.39 -29.57
CA LEU A 66 14.79 1.99 -30.50
C LEU A 66 14.28 1.72 -31.91
N TRP A 67 13.09 1.14 -32.04
CA TRP A 67 12.47 0.89 -33.36
C TRP A 67 12.16 2.20 -34.08
N ILE A 68 11.57 3.17 -33.38
CA ILE A 68 11.33 4.52 -33.89
C ILE A 68 12.65 5.22 -34.19
N GLY A 69 13.62 5.16 -33.27
CA GLY A 69 14.95 5.76 -33.46
C GLY A 69 15.68 5.20 -34.68
N LYS A 70 15.61 3.88 -34.92
CA LYS A 70 16.19 3.24 -36.09
C LYS A 70 15.55 3.73 -37.39
N GLN A 71 14.24 3.95 -37.41
CA GLN A 71 13.55 4.47 -38.60
C GLN A 71 13.92 5.93 -38.89
N LEU A 72 14.23 6.71 -37.84
CA LEU A 72 14.70 8.09 -37.96
C LEU A 72 16.22 8.22 -38.18
N GLY A 73 16.95 7.10 -38.29
CA GLY A 73 18.39 7.05 -38.56
C GLY A 73 19.28 7.11 -37.32
N GLU A 74 18.82 7.71 -36.22
CA GLU A 74 19.58 7.82 -34.97
C GLU A 74 18.72 7.47 -33.75
N TYR A 75 19.27 6.67 -32.83
CA TYR A 75 18.56 6.18 -31.64
C TYR A 75 18.07 7.31 -30.71
N TYR A 76 18.79 8.43 -30.66
CA TYR A 76 18.44 9.57 -29.81
C TYR A 76 17.08 10.19 -30.19
N TYR A 77 16.69 10.16 -31.46
CA TYR A 77 15.38 10.67 -31.89
C TYR A 77 14.23 9.81 -31.38
N GLY A 78 14.43 8.51 -31.25
CA GLY A 78 13.44 7.59 -30.68
C GLY A 78 13.07 7.96 -29.24
N PHE A 79 14.08 8.22 -28.42
CA PHE A 79 13.87 8.66 -27.04
C PHE A 79 13.24 10.05 -26.96
N PHE A 80 13.63 10.96 -27.86
CA PHE A 80 13.08 12.33 -27.90
C PHE A 80 11.58 12.34 -28.25
N ILE A 81 11.17 11.53 -29.22
CA ILE A 81 9.75 11.36 -29.60
C ILE A 81 8.95 10.75 -28.45
N MET A 82 9.50 9.72 -27.78
CA MET A 82 8.86 9.14 -26.60
C MET A 82 8.72 10.16 -25.46
N ALA A 83 9.74 10.99 -25.20
CA ALA A 83 9.67 12.04 -24.19
C ALA A 83 8.59 13.09 -24.51
N LEU A 84 8.49 13.53 -25.77
CA LEU A 84 7.42 14.42 -26.24
C LEU A 84 6.05 13.78 -26.10
N PHE A 85 5.90 12.50 -26.44
CA PHE A 85 4.66 11.77 -26.27
C PHE A 85 4.24 11.72 -24.78
N TYR A 86 5.17 11.38 -23.89
CA TYR A 86 4.91 11.37 -22.44
C TYR A 86 4.55 12.77 -21.90
N LEU A 87 5.17 13.83 -22.41
CA LEU A 87 4.83 15.20 -22.05
C LEU A 87 3.40 15.56 -22.47
N ILE A 88 2.99 15.18 -23.68
CA ILE A 88 1.61 15.40 -24.17
C ILE A 88 0.62 14.64 -23.29
N VAL A 89 0.88 13.37 -22.99
CA VAL A 89 0.04 12.56 -22.09
C VAL A 89 -0.07 13.21 -20.71
N ALA A 90 1.03 13.73 -20.15
CA ALA A 90 1.02 14.42 -18.87
C ALA A 90 0.14 15.69 -18.90
N ILE A 91 0.21 16.49 -19.98
CA ILE A 91 -0.65 17.67 -20.16
C ILE A 91 -2.13 17.27 -20.29
N VAL A 92 -2.42 16.22 -21.05
CA VAL A 92 -3.79 15.69 -21.21
C VAL A 92 -4.34 15.23 -19.86
N ILE A 93 -3.56 14.44 -19.11
CA ILE A 93 -3.94 14.00 -17.75
C ILE A 93 -4.13 15.20 -16.84
N HIS A 94 -3.26 16.20 -16.87
CA HIS A 94 -3.38 17.39 -16.02
C HIS A 94 -4.67 18.18 -16.32
N LYS A 95 -5.03 18.34 -17.60
CA LYS A 95 -6.31 18.95 -17.99
C LYS A 95 -7.51 18.08 -17.59
N MET A 96 -7.41 16.77 -17.76
CA MET A 96 -8.49 15.83 -17.43
C MET A 96 -8.68 15.68 -15.92
N HIS A 97 -7.61 15.77 -15.12
CA HIS A 97 -7.64 15.79 -13.66
C HIS A 97 -8.54 16.93 -13.15
N HIS A 98 -8.53 18.09 -13.81
CA HIS A 98 -9.42 19.18 -13.42
C HIS A 98 -10.91 18.82 -13.56
N SER A 99 -11.27 18.02 -14.57
CA SER A 99 -12.67 17.65 -14.87
C SER A 99 -13.12 16.32 -14.25
N LEU A 100 -12.23 15.33 -14.10
CA LEU A 100 -12.57 13.99 -13.62
C LEU A 100 -12.43 13.81 -12.11
N ILE A 101 -11.58 14.57 -11.43
CA ILE A 101 -11.35 14.42 -9.98
C ILE A 101 -12.14 15.46 -9.20
N LYS A 102 -12.23 16.70 -9.69
CA LYS A 102 -12.93 17.76 -8.97
C LYS A 102 -14.46 17.58 -8.96
N THR A 103 -15.03 17.00 -10.01
CA THR A 103 -16.49 16.95 -10.23
C THR A 103 -17.20 15.79 -9.51
N PRO A 104 -16.75 14.52 -9.58
CA PRO A 104 -17.45 13.41 -8.89
C PRO A 104 -17.08 13.29 -7.41
N ILE A 105 -15.86 13.68 -7.00
CA ILE A 105 -15.43 13.58 -5.59
C ILE A 105 -16.18 14.60 -4.74
N GLY A 106 -16.31 15.85 -5.23
CA GLY A 106 -17.09 16.87 -4.55
C GLY A 106 -18.57 16.49 -4.39
N ASN A 107 -19.19 15.96 -5.45
CA ASN A 107 -20.60 15.59 -5.41
C ASN A 107 -20.88 14.36 -4.51
N THR A 108 -19.97 13.38 -4.46
CA THR A 108 -20.08 12.22 -3.57
C THR A 108 -19.91 12.60 -2.11
N ILE A 109 -18.96 13.50 -1.79
CA ILE A 109 -18.74 13.97 -0.42
C ILE A 109 -19.94 14.79 0.06
N VAL A 110 -20.43 15.74 -0.75
CA VAL A 110 -21.55 16.62 -0.38
C VAL A 110 -22.86 15.81 -0.21
N SER A 111 -23.12 14.85 -1.10
CA SER A 111 -24.30 13.97 -0.95
C SER A 111 -24.22 13.02 0.25
N SER A 112 -23.01 12.61 0.66
CA SER A 112 -22.83 11.78 1.86
C SER A 112 -23.14 12.58 3.13
N ILE A 113 -22.66 13.82 3.23
CA ILE A 113 -22.89 14.69 4.39
C ILE A 113 -24.36 15.15 4.48
N LEU A 114 -24.97 15.54 3.35
CA LEU A 114 -26.37 15.99 3.32
C LEU A 114 -27.36 14.86 3.61
N LYS A 115 -27.04 13.62 3.24
CA LYS A 115 -27.88 12.46 3.52
C LYS A 115 -27.83 12.04 4.99
N GLU A 116 -26.72 12.28 5.68
CA GLU A 116 -26.55 11.96 7.10
C GLU A 116 -27.31 12.93 8.02
N THR A 117 -27.53 14.18 7.60
CA THR A 117 -28.29 15.18 8.40
C THR A 117 -29.82 15.03 8.27
N LYS A 118 -30.32 14.20 7.36
CA LYS A 118 -31.77 14.00 7.13
C LYS A 118 -32.31 12.67 7.64
N ASN A 119 -31.63 12.04 8.60
CA ASN A 119 -32.16 10.91 9.37
C ASN A 119 -32.10 11.20 10.86
#